data_AF-K1TBU4-F1
#
_entry.id   AF-K1TBU4-F1
#
_cell.length_a   1.000
_cell.length_b   1.000
_cell.length_c   1.000
_cell.angle_alpha   90.00
_cell.angle_beta   90.00
_cell.angle_gamma   90.00
#
_symmetry.space_group_name_H-M   'P 1'
#
loop_
_entity.id
_entity.type
_entity.pdbx_description
1 polymer ?
#
loop_
_entity_poly.entity_id
_entity_poly.type
_entity_poly.pdbx_seq_one_letter_code
_entity_poly.pdbx_strand_id
1 'polypeptide(L)' 'MAGEKENEKMYDVSALGFGDNVVDKYEHIKTMYPGGNCVNFAVYAKMFGAKRSAYMGYFGNDAEAEHVMYALDD' A
#
# COMPACT_ATOMS: atom_id res chain seq x y z
N MET A 1 20.05 -24.41 6.01
CA MET A 1 18.90 -24.64 5.12
C MET A 1 18.43 -23.28 4.65
N ALA A 2 18.76 -22.91 3.40
CA ALA A 2 18.12 -21.78 2.76
C ALA A 2 16.69 -22.22 2.46
N GLY A 3 15.70 -21.58 3.07
CA GLY A 3 14.30 -21.80 2.72
C GLY A 3 14.12 -21.50 1.24
N GLU A 4 13.57 -22.45 0.50
CA GLU A 4 13.14 -22.24 -0.87
C GLU A 4 12.18 -21.04 -0.86
N LYS A 5 12.57 -19.93 -1.50
CA LYS A 5 11.64 -18.84 -1.76
C LYS A 5 10.56 -19.43 -2.66
N GLU A 6 9.35 -19.61 -2.15
CA GLU A 6 8.20 -19.93 -2.97
C GLU A 6 8.21 -18.97 -4.16
N ASN A 7 8.15 -19.49 -5.38
CA ASN A 7 7.94 -18.64 -6.56
C ASN A 7 6.65 -17.84 -6.30
N GLU A 8 6.76 -16.54 -6.04
CA GLU A 8 5.62 -15.65 -5.85
C GLU A 8 4.72 -15.81 -7.08
N LYS A 9 3.57 -16.47 -6.85
CA LYS A 9 2.62 -16.77 -7.91
C LYS A 9 2.07 -15.45 -8.43
N MET A 10 2.55 -15.02 -9.59
CA MET A 10 2.02 -13.81 -10.24
C MET A 10 0.72 -14.16 -10.99
N TYR A 11 -0.37 -13.51 -10.61
CA TYR A 11 -1.66 -13.59 -11.26
C TYR A 11 -1.76 -12.51 -12.33
N ASP A 12 -2.25 -12.84 -13.53
CA ASP A 12 -2.54 -11.87 -14.60
C ASP A 12 -3.80 -11.05 -14.28
N VAL A 13 -3.73 -10.29 -13.20
CA VAL A 13 -4.78 -9.45 -12.62
C VAL A 13 -4.26 -8.03 -12.51
N SER A 14 -5.12 -7.06 -12.80
CA SER A 14 -4.86 -5.63 -12.57
C SER A 14 -5.83 -5.11 -11.51
N ALA A 15 -5.30 -4.53 -10.44
CA ALA A 15 -6.07 -4.00 -9.34
C ALA A 15 -5.86 -2.48 -9.20
N LEU A 16 -6.92 -1.75 -8.88
CA LEU A 16 -6.87 -0.32 -8.59
C LEU A 16 -7.64 -0.06 -7.29
N GLY A 17 -6.94 0.45 -6.27
CA GLY A 17 -7.60 1.06 -5.12
C GLY A 17 -7.96 2.50 -5.46
N PHE A 18 -9.25 2.82 -5.59
CA PHE A 18 -9.71 4.17 -5.88
C PHE A 18 -10.57 4.73 -4.74
N GLY A 19 -10.06 5.76 -4.06
CA GLY A 19 -10.76 6.35 -2.93
C GLY A 19 -9.85 7.14 -2.00
N ASP A 20 -10.22 7.21 -0.73
CA ASP A 20 -9.47 7.93 0.30
C ASP A 20 -8.14 7.26 0.64
N ASN A 21 -7.20 8.09 1.08
CA ASN A 21 -6.06 7.70 1.86
C ASN A 21 -6.14 8.40 3.21
N VAL A 22 -5.58 7.77 4.22
CA VAL A 22 -5.42 8.35 5.56
C VAL A 22 -4.06 7.95 6.10
N VAL A 23 -3.73 8.48 7.27
CA VAL A 23 -2.66 7.95 8.11
C VAL A 23 -3.25 7.45 9.42
N ASP A 24 -2.84 6.27 9.83
CA ASP A 24 -3.20 5.70 11.13
C ASP A 24 -2.16 6.15 12.17
N LYS A 25 -2.56 7.06 13.07
CA LYS A 25 -1.69 7.60 14.12
C LYS A 25 -1.92 6.86 15.44
N TYR A 26 -0.91 6.15 15.91
CA TYR A 26 -0.93 5.44 17.18
C TYR A 26 -0.12 6.21 18.22
N GLU A 27 -0.78 7.09 18.97
CA GLU A 27 -0.12 8.03 19.89
C GLU A 27 0.71 7.34 20.98
N HIS A 28 0.22 6.22 21.51
CA HIS A 28 0.87 5.48 22.60
C HIS A 28 2.25 4.91 22.21
N ILE A 29 2.47 4.61 20.92
CA ILE A 29 3.76 4.18 20.37
C ILE A 29 4.47 5.29 19.58
N LYS A 30 3.83 6.46 19.42
CA LYS A 30 4.32 7.61 18.64
C LYS A 30 4.66 7.22 17.19
N THR A 31 3.83 6.38 16.58
CA THR A 31 4.06 5.88 15.21
C THR A 31 2.88 6.22 14.32
N MET A 32 3.20 6.59 13.07
CA MET A 32 2.26 6.87 12.00
C MET A 32 2.42 5.83 10.89
N TYR A 33 1.33 5.18 10.50
CA TYR A 33 1.32 4.24 9.37
C TYR A 33 0.50 4.82 8.20
N PRO A 34 0.90 4.56 6.95
CA PRO A 34 0.03 4.77 5.79
C PRO A 34 -1.22 3.91 5.95
N GLY A 35 -2.38 4.47 5.62
CA GLY A 35 -3.66 3.80 5.82
C GLY A 35 -4.71 4.19 4.79
N GLY A 36 -5.92 3.70 5.03
CA GLY A 36 -7.05 3.83 4.13
C GLY A 36 -7.30 2.53 3.37
N ASN A 37 -8.57 2.13 3.26
CA ASN A 37 -8.93 0.85 2.69
C ASN A 37 -8.44 0.71 1.23
N CYS A 38 -8.52 1.80 0.47
CA CYS A 38 -8.10 1.83 -0.93
C CYS A 38 -6.56 1.72 -1.08
N VAL A 39 -5.80 2.37 -0.19
CA VAL A 39 -4.33 2.25 -0.13
C VAL A 39 -3.94 0.81 0.23
N ASN A 40 -4.52 0.27 1.31
CA ASN A 40 -4.25 -1.09 1.78
C ASN A 40 -4.60 -2.14 0.71
N PHE A 41 -5.72 -1.98 0.02
CA PHE A 41 -6.10 -2.87 -1.08
C PHE A 41 -5.05 -2.89 -2.19
N ALA A 42 -4.57 -1.73 -2.62
CA ALA A 42 -3.56 -1.64 -3.68
C ALA A 42 -2.23 -2.31 -3.28
N VAL A 43 -1.77 -2.07 -2.06
CA VAL A 43 -0.55 -2.66 -1.50
C VAL A 43 -0.69 -4.17 -1.35
N TYR A 44 -1.79 -4.66 -0.75
CA TYR A 44 -1.99 -6.09 -0.59
C TYR A 44 -2.21 -6.81 -1.93
N ALA A 45 -2.83 -6.17 -2.91
CA ALA A 45 -2.94 -6.75 -4.26
C ALA A 45 -1.56 -7.03 -4.87
N LYS A 46 -0.60 -6.10 -4.73
CA LYS A 46 0.81 -6.32 -5.12
C LYS A 46 1.42 -7.50 -4.36
N MET A 47 1.32 -7.48 -3.03
CA MET A 47 1.91 -8.51 -2.15
C MET A 47 1.35 -9.91 -2.42
N PHE A 48 0.08 -10.02 -2.82
CA PHE A 48 -0.55 -11.29 -3.20
C PHE A 48 -0.31 -11.68 -4.67
N GLY A 49 0.54 -10.95 -5.39
CA GLY A 49 1.01 -11.33 -6.73
C GLY A 49 0.15 -10.81 -7.88
N ALA A 50 -0.68 -9.77 -7.71
CA ALA A 50 -1.30 -9.13 -8.86
C ALA A 50 -0.21 -8.56 -9.79
N LYS A 51 -0.25 -8.90 -11.08
CA LYS A 51 0.69 -8.42 -12.10
C LYS A 51 0.77 -6.90 -12.16
N ARG A 52 -0.34 -6.21 -11.90
CA ARG A 52 -0.39 -4.74 -11.78
C ARG A 52 -1.30 -4.34 -10.62
N SER A 53 -0.83 -3.39 -9.82
CA SER A 53 -1.60 -2.73 -8.78
C SER A 53 -1.30 -1.24 -8.80
N ALA A 54 -2.30 -0.43 -8.50
CA ALA A 54 -2.14 1.01 -8.34
C ALA A 54 -3.12 1.54 -7.30
N TYR A 55 -2.82 2.71 -6.77
CA TYR A 55 -3.74 3.53 -6.00
C TYR A 55 -4.05 4.82 -6.76
N MET A 56 -5.29 5.29 -6.68
CA MET A 56 -5.71 6.59 -7.20
C MET A 56 -6.60 7.29 -6.18
N GLY A 57 -6.27 8.53 -5.89
CA GLY A 57 -7.02 9.36 -4.96
C GLY A 57 -6.41 10.76 -4.87
N TYR A 58 -6.96 11.57 -3.98
CA TYR A 58 -6.45 12.91 -3.72
C TYR A 58 -5.47 12.88 -2.56
N PHE A 59 -4.34 13.57 -2.73
CA PHE A 59 -3.36 13.78 -1.68
C PHE A 59 -3.44 15.22 -1.19
N GLY A 60 -3.22 15.40 0.12
CA GLY A 60 -2.87 16.70 0.68
C GLY A 60 -1.48 17.16 0.24
N ASN A 61 -1.09 18.34 0.70
CA ASN A 61 0.27 18.87 0.54
C ASN A 61 1.01 18.93 1.89
N ASP A 62 0.72 17.97 2.77
CA ASP A 62 1.25 17.86 4.12
C ASP A 62 2.14 16.61 4.29
N ALA A 63 2.79 16.51 5.45
CA ALA A 63 3.72 15.42 5.76
C ALA A 63 3.02 14.05 5.80
N GLU A 64 1.75 14.02 6.19
CA GLU A 64 0.91 12.83 6.17
C GLU A 64 0.70 12.31 4.74
N ALA A 65 0.39 13.20 3.79
CA ALA A 65 0.28 12.83 2.39
C ALA A 65 1.63 12.36 1.81
N GLU A 66 2.74 13.04 2.14
CA GLU A 66 4.09 12.61 1.76
C GLU A 66 4.41 11.20 2.26
N HIS A 67 4.01 10.88 3.50
CA HIS A 67 4.18 9.54 4.08
C HIS A 67 3.40 8.45 3.34
N VAL A 68 2.15 8.73 2.95
CA VAL A 68 1.36 7.79 2.12
C VAL A 68 1.96 7.63 0.73
N MET A 69 2.37 8.74 0.08
CA MET A 69 2.99 8.68 -1.25
C MET A 69 4.28 7.85 -1.23
N TYR A 70 5.12 8.03 -0.21
CA TYR A 70 6.34 7.24 -0.03
C TYR A 70 6.06 5.73 0.09
N ALA A 71 4.95 5.36 0.74
CA ALA A 71 4.56 3.95 0.88
C ALA A 71 3.98 3.33 -0.40
N LEU A 72 3.58 4.15 -1.36
CA LEU A 72 3.10 3.74 -2.68
C LEU A 72 4.18 3.80 -3.75
N ASP A 73 5.34 4.37 -3.44
CA ASP A 73 6.52 4.41 -4.30
C ASP A 73 7.23 3.04 -4.23
N ASP A 74 7.39 2.38 -5.39
CA ASP A 74 7.92 1.01 -5.54
C ASP A 74 9.43 1.04 -5.82
#